data_AF-A0A9P6L2M0-F1
#
_entry.id   AF-A0A9P6L2M0-F1
#
_cell.length_a   1.000
_cell.length_b   1.000
_cell.length_c   1.000
_cell.angle_alpha   90.00
_cell.angle_beta   90.00
_cell.angle_gamma   90.00
#
_symmetry.space_group_name_H-M   'P 1'
#
loop_
_entity.id
_entity.type
_entity.pdbx_description
1 polymer ?
#
loop_
_entity_poly.entity_id
_entity_poly.type
_entity_poly.pdbx_seq_one_letter_code
_entity_poly.pdbx_strand_id
1 'polypeptide(L)'
;MARTKQTAGRTTPAVRGPPRLQLPEDGFNHPFQETECDMGPRQGKEHPRTILELRMCALSNRLREKPNWWEKMEDESIVEKWREEALQQAGDDANPEWKLTPGMVNYVLEELQGYADLRESETGIEARVGPAERVWKSDELIPSSLREKLLAAVAPLESVPDSQKDWHPGSDGLVLNLVHPSLYPIVYERTMSKNPGSVSLIAVEAPEFCDPMFTSERFQWLPSDFLIDGDGKATLASPYINNVHPTQHKELCSVIPEILQRALPMFERVLSDTIRPLLPMRIATSGGRGSGNEETADCIWEDGVPYPGSSSEEECEEDQEAWLDKHSFKTPNAREHYDGDLGVMGDRISLNDRMIQVIVKLANIVLTPEKPEYPGGKWHVEGMMNENIVSSFIYYYDSENISESRLAFRRATSEPHAHEQDDSKCMRVLYDMERDLPLVQDVGDVVTKTHRCVAFPNLYQHQVQPFRLEDPTKPGHRKILVFFLVDPTQTIPSATNVPPQQREWVTEAMHRANANSALAKLPLEILTMISKETDGTMSRSEAEEYREELMAERTVFVEENDQDYFGYVRTRICLALTIG
;
A
#
# COMPACT_ATOMS: atom_id res chain seq x y z
N MET A 1 8.43 -57.44 -52.00
CA MET A 1 7.51 -56.61 -51.18
C MET A 1 7.92 -56.74 -49.73
N ALA A 2 8.74 -55.82 -49.22
CA ALA A 2 9.17 -55.78 -47.82
C ALA A 2 8.79 -54.40 -47.26
N ARG A 3 7.95 -54.40 -46.21
CA ARG A 3 7.40 -53.21 -45.56
C ARG A 3 8.46 -52.55 -44.67
N THR A 4 8.74 -51.29 -44.94
CA THR A 4 9.56 -50.40 -44.10
C THR A 4 8.74 -49.93 -42.90
N LYS A 5 9.23 -50.15 -41.67
CA LYS A 5 8.66 -49.62 -40.43
C LYS A 5 9.13 -48.18 -40.23
N GLN A 6 8.19 -47.25 -40.10
CA GLN A 6 8.42 -45.87 -39.67
C GLN A 6 8.60 -45.85 -38.14
N THR A 7 9.72 -45.30 -37.68
CA THR A 7 9.99 -44.97 -36.28
C THR A 7 9.40 -43.60 -35.95
N ALA A 8 8.41 -43.56 -35.06
CA ALA A 8 7.87 -42.32 -34.50
C ALA A 8 8.89 -41.69 -33.54
N GLY A 9 9.24 -40.43 -33.79
CA GLY A 9 10.07 -39.61 -32.91
C GLY A 9 9.33 -39.28 -31.63
N ARG A 10 9.99 -39.54 -30.50
CA ARG A 10 9.52 -39.19 -29.14
C ARG A 10 9.85 -37.71 -28.93
N THR A 11 8.86 -36.83 -28.97
CA THR A 11 8.99 -35.43 -28.52
C THR A 11 9.13 -35.42 -27.00
N THR A 12 10.20 -34.81 -26.52
CA THR A 12 10.40 -34.48 -25.10
C THR A 12 9.29 -33.50 -24.65
N PRO A 13 8.65 -33.69 -23.48
CA PRO A 13 7.69 -32.72 -22.97
C PRO A 13 8.44 -31.42 -22.66
N ALA A 14 7.90 -30.30 -23.13
CA ALA A 14 8.31 -28.99 -22.63
C ALA A 14 8.10 -28.99 -21.11
N VAL A 15 9.14 -28.61 -20.37
CA VAL A 15 9.05 -28.34 -18.94
C VAL A 15 8.04 -27.20 -18.79
N ARG A 16 6.79 -27.52 -18.43
CA ARG A 16 5.83 -26.50 -18.01
C ARG A 16 6.45 -25.81 -16.80
N GLY A 17 6.69 -24.52 -16.91
CA GLY A 17 7.00 -23.67 -15.76
C GLY A 17 5.88 -23.78 -14.71
N PRO A 18 6.12 -23.29 -13.49
CA PRO A 18 5.11 -23.31 -12.43
C PRO A 18 3.80 -22.66 -12.91
N PRO A 19 2.64 -23.10 -12.39
CA PRO A 19 1.37 -22.46 -12.69
C PRO A 19 1.46 -20.97 -12.35
N ARG A 20 1.15 -20.12 -13.33
CA ARG A 20 1.10 -18.67 -13.14
C ARG A 20 -0.34 -18.28 -12.89
N LEU A 21 -0.59 -17.51 -11.84
CA LEU A 21 -1.88 -16.87 -11.65
C LEU A 21 -2.11 -15.89 -12.81
N GLN A 22 -3.34 -15.89 -13.34
CA GLN A 22 -3.73 -14.92 -14.36
C GLN A 22 -4.18 -13.63 -13.68
N LEU A 23 -4.07 -12.52 -14.42
CA LEU A 23 -4.68 -11.27 -13.98
C LEU A 23 -6.21 -11.46 -13.96
N PRO A 24 -6.92 -10.87 -12.98
CA PRO A 24 -8.37 -10.90 -12.94
C PRO A 24 -8.96 -10.20 -14.18
N GLU A 25 -10.07 -10.71 -14.73
CA GLU A 25 -10.71 -10.12 -15.91
C GLU A 25 -11.31 -8.73 -15.61
N ASP A 26 -11.84 -8.55 -14.39
CA ASP A 26 -12.50 -7.32 -13.94
C ASP A 26 -11.56 -6.33 -13.23
N GLY A 27 -10.24 -6.55 -13.29
CA GLY A 27 -9.25 -5.75 -12.58
C GLY A 27 -9.08 -6.11 -11.10
N PHE A 28 -8.23 -5.37 -10.40
CA PHE A 28 -7.98 -5.60 -8.97
C PHE A 28 -8.93 -4.78 -8.08
N ASN A 29 -9.17 -5.28 -6.87
CA ASN A 29 -9.91 -4.53 -5.85
C ASN A 29 -9.22 -3.17 -5.56
N HIS A 30 -10.03 -2.13 -5.42
CA HIS A 30 -9.61 -0.76 -5.07
C HIS A 30 -10.32 -0.27 -3.81
N PRO A 31 -9.75 0.70 -3.07
CA PRO A 31 -10.39 1.25 -1.86
C PRO A 31 -11.60 2.16 -2.15
N PHE A 32 -11.89 2.42 -3.43
CA PHE A 32 -12.86 3.41 -3.91
C PHE A 32 -14.20 2.79 -4.35
N GLN A 33 -14.90 2.09 -3.46
CA GLN A 33 -16.14 1.38 -3.82
C GLN A 33 -17.37 2.04 -3.17
N GLU A 34 -18.41 2.27 -3.98
CA GLU A 34 -19.72 2.74 -3.49
C GLU A 34 -20.35 1.66 -2.60
N THR A 35 -20.75 2.04 -1.39
CA THR A 35 -21.57 1.19 -0.54
C THR A 35 -23.01 1.28 -1.03
N GLU A 36 -23.47 0.37 -1.90
CA GLU A 36 -24.91 0.24 -2.12
C GLU A 36 -25.60 0.06 -0.76
N CYS A 37 -26.48 0.99 -0.43
CA CYS A 37 -27.32 0.92 0.76
C CYS A 37 -28.15 -0.38 0.73
N ASP A 38 -28.04 -1.13 1.83
CA ASP A 38 -29.04 -2.04 2.40
C ASP A 38 -29.19 -3.51 1.99
N MET A 39 -28.61 -4.10 0.94
CA MET A 39 -29.03 -5.48 0.56
C MET A 39 -27.94 -6.49 0.15
N GLY A 40 -26.78 -6.54 0.83
CA GLY A 40 -25.85 -7.69 0.68
C GLY A 40 -24.58 -7.62 1.53
N PRO A 41 -23.85 -8.76 1.70
CA PRO A 41 -22.50 -8.75 2.29
C PRO A 41 -21.63 -7.82 1.44
N ARG A 42 -21.08 -6.79 2.08
CA ARG A 42 -20.32 -5.72 1.41
C ARG A 42 -19.13 -6.32 0.66
N GLN A 43 -19.17 -6.26 -0.67
CA GLN A 43 -18.02 -6.64 -1.50
C GLN A 43 -16.79 -5.81 -1.06
N GLY A 44 -15.65 -6.47 -0.87
CA GLY A 44 -14.37 -5.81 -0.60
C GLY A 44 -13.98 -5.55 0.86
N LYS A 45 -14.90 -5.61 1.84
CA LYS A 45 -14.55 -5.44 3.28
C LYS A 45 -14.24 -6.78 3.96
N GLU A 46 -13.10 -6.83 4.63
CA GLU A 46 -12.62 -8.05 5.31
C GLU A 46 -13.15 -8.11 6.75
N HIS A 47 -13.44 -9.32 7.26
CA HIS A 47 -13.84 -9.49 8.67
C HIS A 47 -12.75 -8.98 9.62
N PRO A 48 -13.09 -8.32 10.72
CA PRO A 48 -12.10 -7.86 11.69
C PRO A 48 -11.40 -9.04 12.34
N ARG A 49 -10.10 -8.91 12.60
CA ARG A 49 -9.34 -9.91 13.38
C ARG A 49 -9.50 -9.60 14.86
N THR A 50 -9.44 -10.60 15.72
CA THR A 50 -9.48 -10.33 17.17
C THR A 50 -8.23 -9.58 17.64
N ILE A 51 -8.32 -8.85 18.75
CA ILE A 51 -7.20 -8.16 19.40
C ILE A 51 -6.09 -9.14 19.80
N LEU A 52 -6.47 -10.34 20.24
CA LEU A 52 -5.53 -11.41 20.55
C LEU A 52 -4.77 -11.87 19.30
N GLU A 53 -5.45 -12.01 18.16
CA GLU A 53 -4.79 -12.30 16.88
C GLU A 53 -3.87 -11.16 16.43
N LEU A 54 -4.30 -9.90 16.55
CA LEU A 54 -3.45 -8.74 16.25
C LEU A 54 -2.18 -8.74 17.11
N ARG A 55 -2.30 -9.09 18.39
CA ARG A 55 -1.16 -9.21 19.32
C ARG A 55 -0.25 -10.39 18.98
N MET A 56 -0.80 -11.54 18.56
CA MET A 56 -0.01 -12.66 18.04
C MET A 56 0.80 -12.22 16.80
N CYS A 57 0.18 -11.47 15.91
CA CYS A 57 0.84 -10.94 14.71
C CYS A 57 1.94 -9.92 15.06
N ALA A 58 1.68 -9.04 16.03
CA ALA A 58 2.65 -8.08 16.52
C ALA A 58 3.87 -8.79 17.17
N LEU A 59 3.64 -9.86 17.94
CA LEU A 59 4.72 -10.68 18.50
C LEU A 59 5.56 -11.30 17.38
N SER A 60 4.93 -11.94 16.39
CA SER A 60 5.63 -12.53 15.25
C SER A 60 6.48 -11.50 14.50
N ASN A 61 5.92 -10.31 14.20
CA ASN A 61 6.65 -9.23 13.55
C ASN A 61 7.86 -8.74 14.38
N ARG A 62 7.73 -8.65 15.71
CA ARG A 62 8.86 -8.28 16.60
C ARG A 62 9.96 -9.33 16.60
N LEU A 63 9.62 -10.62 16.58
CA LEU A 63 10.61 -11.70 16.48
C LEU A 63 11.34 -11.65 15.13
N ARG A 64 10.61 -11.42 14.04
CA ARG A 64 11.16 -11.36 12.68
C ARG A 64 11.86 -10.06 12.33
N GLU A 65 11.81 -9.05 13.19
CA GLU A 65 12.66 -7.85 13.08
C GLU A 65 14.05 -8.07 13.68
N LYS A 66 14.25 -9.16 14.45
CA LYS A 66 15.58 -9.53 14.94
C LYS A 66 16.45 -9.97 13.73
N PRO A 67 17.73 -9.54 13.66
CA PRO A 67 18.62 -9.97 12.59
C PRO A 67 18.75 -11.50 12.54
N ASN A 68 18.72 -12.08 11.34
CA ASN A 68 18.83 -13.52 11.08
C ASN A 68 17.85 -14.36 11.92
N TRP A 69 16.62 -13.90 12.10
CA TRP A 69 15.61 -14.61 12.89
C TRP A 69 15.34 -16.03 12.36
N TRP A 70 15.41 -16.23 11.04
CA TRP A 70 15.18 -17.52 10.37
C TRP A 70 16.26 -18.57 10.70
N GLU A 71 17.52 -18.15 10.95
CA GLU A 71 18.57 -19.04 11.44
C GLU A 71 18.43 -19.28 12.94
N LYS A 72 18.08 -18.22 13.68
CA LYS A 72 17.97 -18.26 15.15
C LYS A 72 16.82 -19.13 15.63
N MET A 73 15.76 -19.28 14.83
CA MET A 73 14.65 -20.15 15.18
C MET A 73 14.97 -21.64 15.10
N GLU A 74 16.09 -22.02 14.45
CA GLU A 74 16.56 -23.42 14.45
C GLU A 74 17.24 -23.79 15.79
N ASP A 75 17.61 -22.81 16.62
CA ASP A 75 18.21 -23.02 17.94
C ASP A 75 17.13 -23.04 19.03
N GLU A 76 16.85 -24.23 19.56
CA GLU A 76 15.86 -24.46 20.62
C GLU A 76 16.10 -23.57 21.85
N SER A 77 17.35 -23.25 22.19
CA SER A 77 17.66 -22.41 23.36
C SER A 77 17.27 -20.95 23.13
N ILE A 78 17.38 -20.48 21.89
CA ILE A 78 16.96 -19.13 21.51
C ILE A 78 15.43 -19.06 21.47
N VAL A 79 14.79 -20.08 20.91
CA VAL A 79 13.32 -20.18 20.86
C VAL A 79 12.72 -20.21 22.26
N GLU A 80 13.28 -20.99 23.19
CA GLU A 80 12.78 -21.00 24.58
C GLU A 80 12.96 -19.64 25.24
N LYS A 81 14.08 -18.95 24.99
CA LYS A 81 14.27 -17.59 25.50
C LYS A 81 13.25 -16.61 24.91
N TRP A 82 12.93 -16.70 23.62
CA TRP A 82 11.88 -15.87 23.01
C TRP A 82 10.51 -16.17 23.61
N ARG A 83 10.23 -17.43 23.91
CA ARG A 83 9.01 -17.86 24.58
C ARG A 83 8.89 -17.26 25.99
N GLU A 84 9.96 -17.33 26.79
CA GLU A 84 10.01 -16.72 28.12
C GLU A 84 9.83 -15.19 28.05
N GLU A 85 10.53 -14.51 27.14
CA GLU A 85 10.41 -13.07 26.92
C GLU A 85 8.98 -12.66 26.52
N ALA A 86 8.34 -13.43 25.63
CA ALA A 86 6.97 -13.19 25.19
C ALA A 86 5.95 -13.35 26.33
N LEU A 87 6.09 -14.40 27.14
CA LEU A 87 5.20 -14.67 28.27
C LEU A 87 5.37 -13.65 29.41
N GLN A 88 6.59 -13.17 29.63
CA GLN A 88 6.86 -12.12 30.61
C GLN A 88 6.20 -10.80 30.19
N GLN A 89 6.38 -10.39 28.93
CA GLN A 89 5.80 -9.15 28.41
C GLN A 89 4.27 -9.19 28.38
N ALA A 90 3.68 -10.33 28.04
CA ALA A 90 2.23 -10.53 28.15
C ALA A 90 1.75 -10.44 29.61
N GLY A 91 2.62 -10.67 30.59
CA GLY A 91 2.35 -10.46 32.01
C GLY A 91 2.29 -9.00 32.45
N ASP A 92 2.96 -8.11 31.72
CA ASP A 92 3.09 -6.68 32.04
C ASP A 92 2.00 -5.82 31.34
N ASP A 93 1.15 -6.43 30.51
CA ASP A 93 0.05 -5.76 29.83
C ASP A 93 -1.05 -5.29 30.80
N ALA A 94 -1.48 -4.04 30.64
CA ALA A 94 -2.46 -3.41 31.54
C ALA A 94 -3.88 -4.00 31.43
N ASN A 95 -4.23 -4.66 30.32
CA ASN A 95 -5.52 -5.30 30.14
C ASN A 95 -5.40 -6.83 30.24
N PRO A 96 -5.90 -7.47 31.32
CA PRO A 96 -5.85 -8.92 31.47
C PRO A 96 -6.63 -9.68 30.39
N GLU A 97 -7.62 -9.06 29.74
CA GLU A 97 -8.45 -9.66 28.70
C GLU A 97 -7.69 -9.89 27.39
N TRP A 98 -6.61 -9.14 27.15
CA TRP A 98 -5.83 -9.20 25.92
C TRP A 98 -4.45 -9.84 26.09
N LYS A 99 -4.25 -10.54 27.21
CA LYS A 99 -3.01 -11.24 27.52
C LYS A 99 -2.85 -12.48 26.63
N LEU A 100 -1.70 -12.59 25.96
CA LEU A 100 -1.37 -13.77 25.16
C LEU A 100 -1.18 -15.00 26.07
N THR A 101 -1.84 -16.10 25.71
CA THR A 101 -1.72 -17.38 26.43
C THR A 101 -0.48 -18.17 25.96
N PRO A 102 0.02 -19.14 26.73
CA PRO A 102 1.09 -20.02 26.28
C PRO A 102 0.81 -20.74 24.97
N GLY A 103 -0.45 -21.11 24.71
CA GLY A 103 -0.86 -21.70 23.44
C GLY A 103 -0.69 -20.73 22.26
N MET A 104 -1.08 -19.46 22.44
CA MET A 104 -0.90 -18.42 21.43
C MET A 104 0.58 -18.16 21.12
N VAL A 105 1.42 -18.09 22.16
CA VAL A 105 2.87 -17.90 21.99
C VAL A 105 3.47 -19.09 21.24
N ASN A 106 3.12 -20.33 21.63
CA ASN A 106 3.59 -21.53 20.96
C ASN A 106 3.17 -21.55 19.48
N TYR A 107 1.90 -21.22 19.18
CA TYR A 107 1.42 -21.12 17.79
C TYR A 107 2.26 -20.13 16.97
N VAL A 108 2.52 -18.94 17.52
CA VAL A 108 3.36 -17.93 16.84
C VAL A 108 4.76 -18.46 16.57
N LEU A 109 5.35 -19.22 17.49
CA LEU A 109 6.68 -19.80 17.33
C LEU A 109 6.69 -20.92 16.28
N GLU A 110 5.66 -21.77 16.21
CA GLU A 110 5.50 -22.79 15.17
C GLU A 110 5.32 -22.15 13.78
N GLU A 111 4.53 -21.08 13.69
CA GLU A 111 4.25 -20.35 12.44
C GLU A 111 5.51 -19.71 11.84
N LEU A 112 6.54 -19.41 12.65
CA LEU A 112 7.80 -18.86 12.16
C LEU A 112 8.45 -19.72 11.07
N GLN A 113 8.28 -21.04 11.12
CA GLN A 113 8.83 -21.93 10.09
C GLN A 113 8.17 -21.68 8.73
N GLY A 114 6.84 -21.49 8.71
CA GLY A 114 6.11 -21.16 7.49
C GLY A 114 6.59 -19.84 6.89
N TYR A 115 6.90 -18.84 7.72
CA TYR A 115 7.49 -17.59 7.24
C TYR A 115 8.93 -17.74 6.75
N ALA A 116 9.72 -18.62 7.37
CA ALA A 116 11.08 -18.91 6.93
C ALA A 116 11.07 -19.58 5.55
N ASP A 117 10.11 -20.47 5.31
CA ASP A 117 9.90 -21.15 4.02
C ASP A 117 9.44 -20.17 2.92
N LEU A 118 8.69 -19.12 3.28
CA LEU A 118 8.27 -18.06 2.34
C LEU A 118 9.37 -17.06 2.00
N ARG A 119 10.43 -16.98 2.82
CA ARG A 119 11.52 -16.02 2.63
C ARG A 119 12.35 -16.41 1.41
N GLU A 120 12.58 -15.44 0.53
CA GLU A 120 13.45 -15.63 -0.63
C GLU A 120 14.88 -15.24 -0.28
N SER A 121 15.78 -16.23 -0.19
CA SER A 121 17.14 -16.02 0.28
C SER A 121 17.98 -15.09 -0.59
N GLU A 122 17.74 -15.08 -1.91
CA GLU A 122 18.52 -14.28 -2.87
C GLU A 122 18.19 -12.78 -2.82
N THR A 123 16.93 -12.45 -2.55
CA THR A 123 16.41 -11.07 -2.58
C THR A 123 16.14 -10.52 -1.20
N GLY A 124 16.16 -11.37 -0.16
CA GLY A 124 15.76 -11.04 1.20
C GLY A 124 14.27 -10.71 1.35
N ILE A 125 13.44 -10.99 0.33
CA ILE A 125 12.00 -10.72 0.38
C ILE A 125 11.35 -11.64 1.39
N GLU A 126 10.65 -11.05 2.35
CA GLU A 126 9.89 -11.75 3.39
C GLU A 126 8.50 -11.11 3.56
N ALA A 127 7.52 -11.95 3.88
CA ALA A 127 6.15 -11.50 4.15
C ALA A 127 6.07 -10.78 5.49
N ARG A 128 5.14 -9.83 5.64
CA ARG A 128 4.73 -9.32 6.95
C ARG A 128 3.67 -10.26 7.56
N VAL A 129 3.65 -10.39 8.90
CA VAL A 129 2.62 -11.17 9.60
C VAL A 129 1.43 -10.28 9.89
N GLY A 130 0.25 -10.88 9.80
CA GLY A 130 -0.99 -10.35 10.35
C GLY A 130 -1.86 -9.61 9.36
N PRO A 131 -2.99 -9.03 9.80
CA PRO A 131 -4.13 -8.61 8.97
C PRO A 131 -3.85 -7.58 7.87
N ALA A 132 -2.65 -7.02 7.83
CA ALA A 132 -2.09 -6.51 6.59
C ALA A 132 -1.40 -7.65 5.82
N GLU A 133 -2.15 -8.73 5.52
CA GLU A 133 -1.63 -10.05 5.06
C GLU A 133 -0.95 -9.99 3.68
N ARG A 134 -0.86 -8.78 3.12
CA ARG A 134 -0.41 -8.48 1.76
C ARG A 134 0.73 -7.47 1.74
N VAL A 135 1.42 -7.27 2.86
CA VAL A 135 2.58 -6.38 2.96
C VAL A 135 3.86 -7.20 2.90
N TRP A 136 4.76 -6.85 1.99
CA TRP A 136 6.05 -7.49 1.83
C TRP A 136 7.18 -6.52 2.16
N LYS A 137 8.28 -7.03 2.71
CA LYS A 137 9.49 -6.23 2.98
C LYS A 137 10.76 -6.94 2.54
N SER A 138 11.82 -6.17 2.31
CA SER A 138 13.19 -6.69 2.15
C SER A 138 14.19 -5.62 2.57
N ASP A 139 15.27 -6.02 3.22
CA ASP A 139 16.39 -5.14 3.58
C ASP A 139 17.57 -5.26 2.59
N GLU A 140 17.50 -6.20 1.64
CA GLU A 140 18.62 -6.61 0.77
C GLU A 140 18.29 -6.49 -0.73
N LEU A 141 17.05 -6.11 -1.08
CA LEU A 141 16.54 -6.11 -2.45
C LEU A 141 17.36 -5.24 -3.41
N ILE A 142 17.80 -4.08 -2.92
CA ILE A 142 18.56 -3.09 -3.68
C ILE A 142 20.03 -3.17 -3.27
N PRO A 143 20.93 -3.63 -4.17
CA PRO A 143 22.36 -3.68 -3.89
C PRO A 143 22.93 -2.30 -3.57
N SER A 144 23.94 -2.23 -2.71
CA SER A 144 24.60 -0.95 -2.34
C SER A 144 25.13 -0.16 -3.54
N SER A 145 25.62 -0.85 -4.57
CA SER A 145 26.07 -0.19 -5.81
C SER A 145 24.93 0.51 -6.56
N LEU A 146 23.72 -0.05 -6.56
CA LEU A 146 22.54 0.58 -7.16
C LEU A 146 22.03 1.74 -6.30
N ARG A 147 22.10 1.61 -4.97
CA ARG A 147 21.82 2.71 -4.04
C ARG A 147 22.77 3.90 -4.26
N GLU A 148 24.06 3.66 -4.41
CA GLU A 148 25.05 4.70 -4.68
C GLU A 148 24.79 5.41 -6.02
N LYS A 149 24.42 4.66 -7.06
CA LYS A 149 23.95 5.25 -8.33
C LYS A 149 22.72 6.14 -8.11
N LEU A 150 21.73 5.70 -7.33
CA LEU A 150 20.54 6.50 -7.03
C LEU A 150 20.90 7.79 -6.31
N LEU A 151 21.73 7.71 -5.26
CA LEU A 151 22.21 8.90 -4.53
C LEU A 151 22.88 9.91 -5.46
N ALA A 152 23.78 9.44 -6.34
CA ALA A 152 24.46 10.29 -7.31
C ALA A 152 23.49 10.90 -8.34
N ALA A 153 22.49 10.13 -8.79
CA ALA A 153 21.50 10.57 -9.76
C ALA A 153 20.50 11.59 -9.18
N VAL A 154 20.23 11.52 -7.87
CA VAL A 154 19.30 12.41 -7.15
C VAL A 154 19.99 13.68 -6.67
N ALA A 155 21.29 13.66 -6.40
CA ALA A 155 22.05 14.83 -5.90
C ALA A 155 21.84 16.14 -6.69
N PRO A 156 21.72 16.15 -8.03
CA PRO A 156 21.42 17.38 -8.79
C PRO A 156 20.05 17.99 -8.49
N LEU A 157 19.06 17.18 -8.08
CA LEU A 157 17.73 17.66 -7.67
C LEU A 157 17.76 18.23 -6.25
N GLU A 158 18.65 17.73 -5.38
CA GLU A 158 18.79 18.19 -4.00
C GLU A 158 19.64 19.46 -3.88
N SER A 159 20.66 19.58 -4.73
CA SER A 159 21.71 20.62 -4.67
C SER A 159 21.31 21.91 -5.38
N VAL A 160 20.01 22.19 -5.51
CA VAL A 160 19.50 23.44 -6.07
C VAL A 160 19.60 24.58 -5.03
N PRO A 161 19.70 25.85 -5.47
CA PRO A 161 19.63 26.99 -4.56
C PRO A 161 18.38 26.92 -3.66
N ASP A 162 18.46 27.43 -2.43
CA ASP A 162 17.34 27.33 -1.47
C ASP A 162 16.03 27.95 -2.01
N SER A 163 16.13 28.99 -2.83
CA SER A 163 14.97 29.62 -3.48
C SER A 163 14.30 28.75 -4.56
N GLN A 164 14.94 27.66 -4.98
CA GLN A 164 14.44 26.70 -5.96
C GLN A 164 14.05 25.36 -5.31
N LYS A 165 14.27 25.20 -4.00
CA LYS A 165 13.84 24.01 -3.27
C LYS A 165 12.32 23.96 -3.19
N ASP A 166 11.77 22.86 -3.67
CA ASP A 166 10.33 22.64 -3.70
C ASP A 166 9.84 22.03 -2.37
N TRP A 167 9.63 22.89 -1.38
CA TRP A 167 9.08 22.48 -0.09
C TRP A 167 7.60 22.14 -0.23
N HIS A 168 7.19 20.99 0.30
CA HIS A 168 5.82 20.53 0.26
C HIS A 168 4.90 21.53 0.96
N PRO A 169 3.79 21.96 0.32
CA PRO A 169 2.83 22.87 0.94
C PRO A 169 2.34 22.33 2.29
N GLY A 170 2.28 23.20 3.30
CA GLY A 170 1.81 22.84 4.65
C GLY A 170 2.77 21.99 5.49
N SER A 171 3.98 21.67 5.00
CA SER A 171 4.95 20.83 5.74
C SER A 171 5.84 21.61 6.71
N ASP A 172 5.69 22.93 6.80
CA ASP A 172 6.59 23.83 7.53
C ASP A 172 8.08 23.62 7.15
N GLY A 173 8.38 23.36 5.87
CA GLY A 173 9.74 23.16 5.38
C GLY A 173 10.42 21.89 5.91
N LEU A 174 9.64 20.87 6.29
CA LEU A 174 10.14 19.56 6.72
C LEU A 174 10.19 18.55 5.57
N VAL A 175 9.33 18.69 4.56
CA VAL A 175 9.20 17.74 3.45
C VAL A 175 9.65 18.42 2.17
N LEU A 176 10.76 17.94 1.59
CA LEU A 176 11.31 18.41 0.32
C LEU A 176 10.87 17.47 -0.80
N ASN A 177 10.15 18.01 -1.79
CA ASN A 177 9.72 17.29 -2.98
C ASN A 177 10.82 17.34 -4.04
N LEU A 178 11.27 16.18 -4.52
CA LEU A 178 12.23 16.09 -5.62
C LEU A 178 11.54 15.70 -6.92
N VAL A 179 10.65 14.70 -6.84
CA VAL A 179 9.73 14.30 -7.91
C VAL A 179 8.37 14.12 -7.24
N HIS A 180 7.41 14.99 -7.53
CA HIS A 180 6.09 14.95 -6.90
C HIS A 180 4.98 14.75 -7.93
N PRO A 181 4.16 13.69 -7.81
CA PRO A 181 3.12 13.39 -8.80
C PRO A 181 2.09 14.51 -9.01
N SER A 182 1.80 15.30 -7.98
CA SER A 182 0.88 16.45 -8.07
C SER A 182 1.48 17.67 -8.78
N LEU A 183 2.74 17.62 -9.22
CA LEU A 183 3.37 18.68 -10.00
C LEU A 183 3.39 18.30 -11.48
N TYR A 184 2.93 19.22 -12.33
CA TYR A 184 2.56 18.96 -13.73
C TYR A 184 1.63 17.73 -13.88
N PRO A 185 0.51 17.65 -13.13
CA PRO A 185 -0.49 16.61 -13.34
C PRO A 185 -1.16 16.80 -14.71
N ILE A 186 -1.95 15.82 -15.14
CA ILE A 186 -2.94 16.08 -16.18
C ILE A 186 -4.01 17.00 -15.59
N VAL A 187 -4.37 18.03 -16.33
CA VAL A 187 -5.54 18.88 -16.08
C VAL A 187 -6.50 18.63 -17.24
N TYR A 188 -7.65 18.01 -16.97
CA TYR A 188 -8.60 17.66 -18.04
C TYR A 188 -9.05 18.91 -18.80
N GLU A 189 -9.38 18.73 -20.08
CA GLU A 189 -9.73 19.80 -21.04
C GLU A 189 -8.61 20.81 -21.34
N ARG A 190 -7.45 20.70 -20.67
CA ARG A 190 -6.30 21.60 -20.86
C ARG A 190 -5.04 20.87 -21.30
N THR A 191 -4.70 19.78 -20.62
CA THR A 191 -3.52 18.98 -20.95
C THR A 191 -3.74 18.35 -22.31
N MET A 192 -2.73 18.44 -23.17
CA MET A 192 -2.81 17.96 -24.55
C MET A 192 -2.19 16.57 -24.66
N SER A 193 -2.76 15.69 -25.47
CA SER A 193 -2.28 14.34 -25.77
C SER A 193 -2.20 14.11 -27.27
N LYS A 194 -1.31 13.22 -27.71
CA LYS A 194 -1.18 12.86 -29.13
C LYS A 194 -2.47 12.22 -29.63
N ASN A 195 -3.01 12.75 -30.71
CA ASN A 195 -4.15 12.13 -31.39
C ASN A 195 -3.66 10.87 -32.15
N PRO A 196 -4.19 9.66 -31.86
CA PRO A 196 -3.80 8.44 -32.55
C PRO A 196 -3.94 8.58 -34.08
N GLY A 197 -2.85 8.34 -34.81
CA GLY A 197 -2.84 8.41 -36.27
C GLY A 197 -2.77 9.82 -36.88
N SER A 198 -2.62 10.87 -36.07
CA SER A 198 -2.41 12.26 -36.52
C SER A 198 -1.20 12.89 -35.82
N VAL A 199 -0.71 14.00 -36.39
CA VAL A 199 0.34 14.85 -35.77
C VAL A 199 -0.28 15.90 -34.85
N SER A 200 -1.61 16.06 -34.87
CA SER A 200 -2.33 16.98 -34.00
C SER A 200 -2.37 16.49 -32.55
N LEU A 201 -2.45 17.44 -31.63
CA LEU A 201 -2.78 17.16 -30.24
C LEU A 201 -4.29 17.37 -30.00
N ILE A 202 -4.84 16.62 -29.05
CA ILE A 202 -6.22 16.76 -28.55
C ILE A 202 -6.18 16.96 -27.04
N ALA A 203 -7.13 17.70 -26.47
CA ALA A 203 -7.24 17.82 -25.03
C ALA A 203 -7.56 16.44 -24.42
N VAL A 204 -6.98 16.15 -23.26
CA VAL A 204 -7.34 14.95 -22.48
C VAL A 204 -8.69 15.22 -21.83
N GLU A 205 -9.69 14.45 -22.22
CA GLU A 205 -11.03 14.52 -21.63
C GLU A 205 -11.05 13.79 -20.29
N ALA A 206 -11.91 14.23 -19.38
CA ALA A 206 -12.16 13.51 -18.14
C ALA A 206 -12.86 12.17 -18.44
N PRO A 207 -12.56 11.09 -17.70
CA PRO A 207 -13.20 9.79 -17.94
C PRO A 207 -14.72 9.85 -17.70
N GLU A 208 -15.51 9.12 -18.49
CA GLU A 208 -16.96 8.98 -18.23
C GLU A 208 -17.17 8.17 -16.94
N PHE A 209 -17.68 8.83 -15.90
CA PHE A 209 -17.64 8.33 -14.52
C PHE A 209 -18.73 7.32 -14.19
N CYS A 210 -18.40 6.31 -13.38
CA CYS A 210 -19.39 5.53 -12.62
C CYS A 210 -19.62 6.12 -11.22
N ASP A 211 -18.63 6.79 -10.61
CA ASP A 211 -18.75 7.37 -9.26
C ASP A 211 -18.00 8.72 -9.15
N PRO A 212 -18.72 9.85 -9.00
CA PRO A 212 -18.13 11.18 -8.89
C PRO A 212 -17.46 11.46 -7.53
N MET A 213 -17.72 10.64 -6.50
CA MET A 213 -17.14 10.85 -5.16
C MET A 213 -15.67 10.45 -5.10
N PHE A 214 -15.31 9.35 -5.76
CA PHE A 214 -13.94 8.84 -5.74
C PHE A 214 -13.11 9.18 -6.98
N THR A 215 -13.66 9.95 -7.91
CA THR A 215 -12.97 10.30 -9.16
C THR A 215 -12.77 11.79 -9.28
N SER A 216 -11.54 12.23 -9.58
CA SER A 216 -11.30 13.64 -9.86
C SER A 216 -11.91 14.06 -11.20
N GLU A 217 -12.70 15.12 -11.20
CA GLU A 217 -13.22 15.74 -12.43
C GLU A 217 -12.19 16.65 -13.12
N ARG A 218 -11.09 17.00 -12.44
CA ARG A 218 -10.15 18.02 -12.90
C ARG A 218 -8.74 17.52 -13.13
N PHE A 219 -8.26 16.56 -12.35
CA PHE A 219 -6.85 16.19 -12.32
C PHE A 219 -6.60 14.68 -12.41
N GLN A 220 -5.45 14.30 -12.95
CA GLN A 220 -4.93 12.93 -12.86
C GLN A 220 -3.41 13.00 -12.69
N TRP A 221 -2.84 12.18 -11.81
CA TRP A 221 -1.40 11.97 -11.86
C TRP A 221 -0.97 11.33 -13.19
N LEU A 222 0.20 11.77 -13.69
CA LEU A 222 0.73 11.34 -14.98
C LEU A 222 1.72 10.16 -14.79
N PRO A 223 1.35 8.91 -15.07
CA PRO A 223 2.26 7.78 -15.03
C PRO A 223 3.25 7.78 -16.21
N SER A 224 4.30 6.98 -16.07
CA SER A 224 5.19 6.59 -17.17
C SER A 224 5.04 5.10 -17.45
N ASP A 225 5.16 4.74 -18.73
CA ASP A 225 5.03 3.36 -19.18
C ASP A 225 6.41 2.69 -19.15
N PHE A 226 6.44 1.47 -18.62
CA PHE A 226 7.62 0.62 -18.56
C PHE A 226 7.34 -0.72 -19.25
N LEU A 227 8.21 -1.11 -20.17
CA LEU A 227 8.18 -2.44 -20.78
C LEU A 227 8.96 -3.41 -19.88
N ILE A 228 8.31 -4.49 -19.47
CA ILE A 228 8.94 -5.62 -18.78
C ILE A 228 9.10 -6.74 -19.80
N ASP A 229 10.34 -7.12 -20.11
CA ASP A 229 10.58 -8.23 -21.03
C ASP A 229 10.39 -9.60 -20.36
N GLY A 230 10.53 -10.68 -21.14
CA GLY A 230 10.34 -12.05 -20.65
C GLY A 230 11.30 -12.47 -19.53
N ASP A 231 12.45 -11.79 -19.40
CA ASP A 231 13.46 -12.01 -18.37
C ASP A 231 13.25 -11.11 -17.14
N GLY A 232 12.19 -10.29 -17.13
CA GLY A 232 11.87 -9.38 -16.04
C GLY A 232 12.68 -8.08 -16.05
N LYS A 233 13.36 -7.75 -17.16
CA LYS A 233 14.08 -6.48 -17.28
C LYS A 233 13.10 -5.35 -17.55
N ALA A 234 13.13 -4.32 -16.71
CA ALA A 234 12.34 -3.12 -16.90
C ALA A 234 13.07 -2.11 -17.78
N THR A 235 12.36 -1.54 -18.76
CA THR A 235 12.85 -0.44 -19.59
C THR A 235 11.81 0.67 -19.65
N LEU A 236 12.21 1.92 -19.44
CA LEU A 236 11.33 3.07 -19.63
C LEU A 236 10.92 3.16 -21.11
N ALA A 237 9.64 2.95 -21.40
CA ALA A 237 9.07 3.04 -22.73
C ALA A 237 8.60 4.47 -23.05
N SER A 238 8.12 5.20 -22.04
CA SER A 238 7.80 6.62 -22.17
C SER A 238 9.04 7.48 -22.47
N PRO A 239 8.90 8.61 -23.17
CA PRO A 239 10.01 9.52 -23.48
C PRO A 239 10.60 10.24 -22.25
N TYR A 240 9.86 10.31 -21.14
CA TYR A 240 10.29 10.96 -19.89
C TYR A 240 9.52 10.38 -18.71
N ILE A 241 9.99 10.72 -17.50
CA ILE A 241 9.26 10.52 -16.24
C ILE A 241 8.77 11.88 -15.78
N ASN A 242 7.53 11.99 -15.30
CA ASN A 242 6.97 13.28 -14.89
C ASN A 242 7.90 13.99 -13.88
N ASN A 243 8.11 15.29 -14.07
CA ASN A 243 9.08 16.13 -13.34
C ASN A 243 10.58 15.85 -13.58
N VAL A 244 10.95 14.80 -14.32
CA VAL A 244 12.37 14.44 -14.53
C VAL A 244 12.79 14.79 -15.95
N HIS A 245 13.60 15.84 -16.10
CA HIS A 245 14.08 16.28 -17.41
C HIS A 245 14.91 15.18 -18.09
N PRO A 246 14.51 14.67 -19.27
CA PRO A 246 15.06 13.43 -19.84
C PRO A 246 16.54 13.53 -20.25
N THR A 247 17.02 14.72 -20.63
CA THR A 247 18.44 14.96 -20.95
C THR A 247 19.26 15.45 -19.77
N GLN A 248 18.75 16.37 -18.94
CA GLN A 248 19.50 16.93 -17.82
C GLN A 248 19.64 15.93 -16.65
N HIS A 249 18.62 15.09 -16.42
CA HIS A 249 18.61 14.07 -15.37
C HIS A 249 18.64 12.65 -15.96
N LYS A 250 19.41 12.46 -17.05
CA LYS A 250 19.52 11.18 -17.75
C LYS A 250 19.91 10.01 -16.85
N GLU A 251 20.80 10.25 -15.88
CA GLU A 251 21.22 9.23 -14.91
C GLU A 251 20.07 8.79 -13.98
N LEU A 252 19.16 9.69 -13.63
CA LEU A 252 17.97 9.31 -12.85
C LEU A 252 17.01 8.48 -13.70
N CYS A 253 16.80 8.87 -14.97
CA CYS A 253 16.00 8.11 -15.92
C CYS A 253 16.57 6.71 -16.23
N SER A 254 17.87 6.48 -16.08
CA SER A 254 18.48 5.16 -16.25
C SER A 254 18.42 4.31 -14.99
N VAL A 255 18.56 4.90 -13.80
CA VAL A 255 18.53 4.20 -12.52
C VAL A 255 17.11 3.77 -12.11
N ILE A 256 16.08 4.57 -12.41
CA ILE A 256 14.69 4.23 -12.05
C ILE A 256 14.25 2.86 -12.61
N PRO A 257 14.44 2.53 -13.90
CA PRO A 257 14.17 1.19 -14.42
C PRO A 257 14.97 0.08 -13.72
N GLU A 258 16.25 0.31 -13.39
CA GLU A 258 17.07 -0.67 -12.66
C GLU A 258 16.47 -1.01 -11.28
N ILE A 259 15.93 0.00 -10.57
CA ILE A 259 15.25 -0.21 -9.28
C ILE A 259 13.87 -0.82 -9.48
N LEU A 260 13.10 -0.37 -10.47
CA LEU A 260 11.78 -0.92 -10.76
C LEU A 260 11.85 -2.42 -11.06
N GLN A 261 12.84 -2.85 -11.84
CA GLN A 261 13.13 -4.26 -12.08
C GLN A 261 13.29 -5.05 -10.76
N ARG A 262 13.93 -4.47 -9.75
CA ARG A 262 14.07 -5.10 -8.42
C ARG A 262 12.77 -5.10 -7.63
N ALA A 263 11.89 -4.12 -7.83
CA ALA A 263 10.59 -4.03 -7.18
C ALA A 263 9.55 -5.02 -7.75
N LEU A 264 9.70 -5.47 -9.00
CA LEU A 264 8.73 -6.36 -9.67
C LEU A 264 8.32 -7.59 -8.84
N PRO A 265 9.24 -8.37 -8.24
CA PRO A 265 8.85 -9.55 -7.48
C PRO A 265 8.03 -9.22 -6.23
N MET A 266 8.16 -8.01 -5.67
CA MET A 266 7.32 -7.58 -4.56
C MET A 266 5.92 -7.18 -5.05
N PHE A 267 5.82 -6.46 -6.17
CA PHE A 267 4.53 -6.16 -6.79
C PHE A 267 3.77 -7.44 -7.16
N GLU A 268 4.44 -8.38 -7.81
CA GLU A 268 3.86 -9.68 -8.18
C GLU A 268 3.28 -10.43 -6.98
N ARG A 269 3.95 -10.38 -5.82
CA ARG A 269 3.45 -10.98 -4.58
C ARG A 269 2.23 -10.23 -4.03
N VAL A 270 2.30 -8.90 -3.95
CA VAL A 270 1.17 -8.08 -3.50
C VAL A 270 -0.06 -8.34 -4.37
N LEU A 271 0.09 -8.30 -5.69
CA LEU A 271 -1.00 -8.58 -6.63
C LEU A 271 -1.52 -10.01 -6.52
N SER A 272 -0.64 -10.98 -6.26
CA SER A 272 -1.07 -12.37 -6.05
C SER A 272 -1.88 -12.50 -4.76
N ASP A 273 -1.48 -11.80 -3.70
CA ASP A 273 -2.17 -11.87 -2.41
C ASP A 273 -3.53 -11.16 -2.45
N THR A 274 -3.71 -10.13 -3.28
CA THR A 274 -5.00 -9.43 -3.41
C THR A 274 -6.08 -10.27 -4.09
N ILE A 275 -5.70 -11.22 -4.95
CA ILE A 275 -6.64 -12.14 -5.61
C ILE A 275 -6.83 -13.46 -4.86
N ARG A 276 -6.00 -13.75 -3.86
CA ARG A 276 -6.16 -14.94 -3.02
C ARG A 276 -7.14 -14.68 -1.88
N PRO A 277 -7.84 -15.73 -1.40
CA PRO A 277 -8.52 -15.68 -0.13
C PRO A 277 -7.55 -15.27 0.99
N LEU A 278 -8.10 -14.65 2.03
CA LEU A 278 -7.33 -14.33 3.23
C LEU A 278 -6.80 -15.59 3.89
N LEU A 279 -5.72 -15.43 4.64
CA LEU A 279 -5.22 -16.52 5.46
C LEU A 279 -6.24 -16.85 6.56
N PRO A 280 -6.41 -18.14 6.89
CA PRO A 280 -7.31 -18.54 7.96
C PRO A 280 -6.98 -17.87 9.30
N MET A 281 -7.95 -17.76 10.20
CA MET A 281 -7.72 -17.11 11.50
C MET A 281 -6.82 -17.94 12.40
N ARG A 282 -5.86 -17.29 13.07
CA ARG A 282 -4.98 -17.95 14.07
C ARG A 282 -5.74 -18.37 15.31
N ILE A 283 -6.87 -17.71 15.56
CA ILE A 283 -7.80 -18.02 16.64
C ILE A 283 -8.72 -19.17 16.21
N ALA A 284 -8.92 -20.13 17.11
CA ALA A 284 -9.83 -21.23 16.90
C ALA A 284 -11.28 -20.74 16.81
N THR A 285 -12.02 -21.26 15.84
CA THR A 285 -13.44 -20.98 15.64
C THR A 285 -14.25 -22.26 15.79
N SER A 286 -15.41 -22.19 16.44
CA SER A 286 -16.37 -23.29 16.46
C SER A 286 -17.10 -23.25 15.12
N GLY A 287 -16.72 -24.14 14.20
CA GLY A 287 -17.37 -24.25 12.90
C GLY A 287 -18.90 -24.36 13.03
N GLY A 288 -19.60 -23.26 12.77
CA GLY A 288 -21.04 -23.21 12.56
C GLY A 288 -21.83 -22.40 13.58
N ARG A 289 -22.23 -21.19 13.17
CA ARG A 289 -23.62 -20.68 13.19
C ARG A 289 -23.69 -19.35 12.43
N GLY A 290 -23.59 -19.45 11.10
CA GLY A 290 -23.88 -18.38 10.15
C GLY A 290 -24.12 -19.02 8.79
N SER A 291 -25.07 -18.51 8.00
CA SER A 291 -25.30 -18.99 6.64
C SER A 291 -24.15 -18.52 5.72
N GLY A 292 -23.04 -19.24 5.74
CA GLY A 292 -21.83 -18.95 4.97
C GLY A 292 -20.63 -19.58 5.66
N ASN A 293 -19.72 -20.19 4.89
CA ASN A 293 -18.49 -20.81 5.41
C ASN A 293 -17.46 -19.74 5.84
N GLU A 294 -17.84 -18.77 6.66
CA GLU A 294 -16.97 -17.68 7.11
C GLU A 294 -16.43 -17.99 8.52
N GLU A 295 -15.10 -18.07 8.66
CA GLU A 295 -14.44 -18.28 9.96
C GLU A 295 -14.53 -16.99 10.79
N THR A 296 -15.37 -16.97 11.83
CA THR A 296 -15.43 -15.86 12.82
C THR A 296 -15.16 -16.36 14.23
N ALA A 297 -14.57 -15.51 15.08
CA ALA A 297 -14.27 -15.87 16.46
C ALA A 297 -15.57 -16.14 17.23
N ASP A 298 -15.54 -17.14 18.10
CA ASP A 298 -16.69 -17.49 18.93
C ASP A 298 -17.00 -16.38 19.94
N CYS A 299 -18.28 -16.32 20.36
CA CYS A 299 -18.70 -15.45 21.43
C CYS A 299 -17.91 -15.76 22.73
N ILE A 300 -17.63 -14.74 23.53
CA ILE A 300 -16.95 -14.91 24.82
C ILE A 300 -17.84 -15.58 25.87
N TRP A 301 -19.16 -15.54 25.68
CA TRP A 301 -20.15 -16.12 26.58
C TRP A 301 -20.38 -17.61 26.26
N GLU A 302 -20.73 -18.39 27.28
CA GLU A 302 -21.09 -19.80 27.08
C GLU A 302 -22.47 -19.92 26.40
N ASP A 303 -22.65 -21.00 25.63
CA ASP A 303 -23.92 -21.31 24.96
C ASP A 303 -25.09 -21.33 25.96
N GLY A 304 -26.10 -20.50 25.72
CA GLY A 304 -27.35 -20.48 26.50
C GLY A 304 -27.33 -19.57 27.74
N VAL A 305 -26.29 -18.75 27.92
CA VAL A 305 -26.33 -17.63 28.87
C VAL A 305 -27.27 -16.55 28.31
N PRO A 306 -28.37 -16.19 29.00
CA PRO A 306 -29.31 -15.20 28.49
C PRO A 306 -28.71 -13.79 28.58
N TYR A 307 -28.53 -13.14 27.43
CA TYR A 307 -28.14 -11.73 27.38
C TYR A 307 -29.18 -10.82 28.06
N PRO A 308 -28.76 -9.78 28.81
CA PRO A 308 -29.66 -8.74 29.27
C PRO A 308 -30.14 -7.96 28.04
N GLY A 309 -31.34 -8.30 27.56
CA GLY A 309 -31.90 -7.71 26.34
C GLY A 309 -33.01 -8.52 25.65
N SER A 310 -33.20 -9.81 25.98
CA SER A 310 -34.26 -10.59 25.33
C SER A 310 -35.67 -10.36 25.87
N SER A 311 -35.84 -9.57 26.94
CA SER A 311 -37.16 -9.35 27.55
C SER A 311 -37.29 -8.01 28.28
N SER A 312 -38.01 -7.08 27.64
CA SER A 312 -38.63 -5.84 28.18
C SER A 312 -37.83 -4.52 28.09
N GLU A 313 -38.57 -3.45 27.74
CA GLU A 313 -38.08 -2.11 27.36
C GLU A 313 -37.59 -1.24 28.54
N GLU A 314 -37.36 -1.82 29.72
CA GLU A 314 -36.93 -1.09 30.92
C GLU A 314 -35.87 -1.90 31.69
N GLU A 315 -34.62 -1.91 31.22
CA GLU A 315 -33.47 -2.31 32.04
C GLU A 315 -32.52 -1.13 32.20
N CYS A 316 -32.08 -0.86 33.43
CA CYS A 316 -31.17 0.23 33.75
C CYS A 316 -29.70 -0.22 33.61
N GLU A 317 -28.77 0.70 33.36
CA GLU A 317 -27.33 0.40 33.23
C GLU A 317 -26.77 -0.39 34.44
N GLU A 318 -27.34 -0.20 35.64
CA GLU A 318 -26.97 -0.92 36.87
C GLU A 318 -27.29 -2.43 36.79
N ASP A 319 -28.34 -2.83 36.07
CA ASP A 319 -28.72 -4.24 35.89
C ASP A 319 -27.76 -4.98 34.96
N GLN A 320 -27.20 -4.27 33.96
CA GLN A 320 -26.21 -4.81 33.02
C GLN A 320 -24.85 -5.03 33.71
N GLU A 321 -24.37 -4.08 34.52
CA GLU A 321 -23.15 -4.27 35.31
C GLU A 321 -23.30 -5.43 36.31
N ALA A 322 -24.45 -5.51 36.98
CA ALA A 322 -24.73 -6.61 37.91
C ALA A 322 -24.83 -7.98 37.22
N TRP A 323 -25.20 -8.02 35.94
CA TRP A 323 -25.17 -9.23 35.12
C TRP A 323 -23.73 -9.60 34.73
N LEU A 324 -22.92 -8.62 34.31
CA LEU A 324 -21.51 -8.82 33.95
C LEU A 324 -20.69 -9.33 35.15
N ASP A 325 -20.95 -8.84 36.36
CA ASP A 325 -20.28 -9.29 37.59
C ASP A 325 -20.62 -10.74 37.97
N LYS A 326 -21.79 -11.24 37.55
CA LYS A 326 -22.26 -12.59 37.88
C LYS A 326 -21.83 -13.65 36.87
N HIS A 327 -21.50 -13.25 35.65
CA HIS A 327 -21.21 -14.18 34.56
C HIS A 327 -19.73 -14.12 34.17
N SER A 328 -19.06 -15.26 34.22
CA SER A 328 -17.71 -15.40 33.69
C SER A 328 -17.76 -15.57 32.17
N PHE A 329 -16.83 -14.92 31.46
CA PHE A 329 -16.61 -15.15 30.04
C PHE A 329 -15.28 -15.86 29.78
N LYS A 330 -15.13 -16.45 28.60
CA LYS A 330 -13.91 -17.08 28.11
C LYS A 330 -13.35 -16.28 26.96
N THR A 331 -12.06 -15.97 27.03
CA THR A 331 -11.35 -15.42 25.87
C THR A 331 -11.04 -16.54 24.88
N PRO A 332 -11.10 -16.25 23.58
CA PRO A 332 -10.80 -17.26 22.57
C PRO A 332 -9.32 -17.65 22.60
N ASN A 333 -9.01 -18.89 22.23
CA ASN A 333 -7.63 -19.40 22.17
C ASN A 333 -7.16 -19.55 20.72
N ALA A 334 -5.84 -19.61 20.53
CA ALA A 334 -5.26 -19.99 19.24
C ALA A 334 -5.61 -21.43 18.87
N ARG A 335 -5.51 -21.75 17.58
CA ARG A 335 -5.44 -23.14 17.11
C ARG A 335 -4.33 -23.89 17.85
N GLU A 336 -4.50 -25.20 18.04
CA GLU A 336 -3.55 -26.02 18.81
C GLU A 336 -2.16 -26.07 18.17
N HIS A 337 -2.11 -26.14 16.83
CA HIS A 337 -0.90 -26.19 16.04
C HIS A 337 -1.00 -25.36 14.77
N TYR A 338 0.14 -24.93 14.25
CA TYR A 338 0.24 -24.40 12.89
C TYR A 338 0.16 -25.56 11.88
N ASP A 339 -0.76 -25.45 10.92
CA ASP A 339 -1.13 -26.49 9.94
C ASP A 339 -0.51 -26.29 8.55
N GLY A 340 0.35 -25.27 8.38
CA GLY A 340 1.03 -25.02 7.11
C GLY A 340 0.28 -24.09 6.15
N ASP A 341 -0.74 -23.37 6.64
CA ASP A 341 -1.60 -22.49 5.83
C ASP A 341 -0.85 -21.46 4.97
N LEU A 342 0.37 -21.05 5.33
CA LEU A 342 1.18 -20.13 4.51
C LEU A 342 1.67 -20.74 3.19
N GLY A 343 1.63 -22.06 3.05
CA GLY A 343 2.03 -22.77 1.82
C GLY A 343 1.20 -22.40 0.59
N VAL A 344 0.01 -21.81 0.77
CA VAL A 344 -0.85 -21.34 -0.33
C VAL A 344 -0.28 -20.14 -1.10
N MET A 345 0.76 -19.48 -0.57
CA MET A 345 1.32 -18.25 -1.16
C MET A 345 2.31 -18.50 -2.32
N GLY A 346 2.40 -19.73 -2.83
CA GLY A 346 3.41 -20.16 -3.82
C GLY A 346 3.25 -19.60 -5.24
N ASP A 347 2.06 -19.68 -5.85
CA ASP A 347 1.85 -19.34 -7.28
C ASP A 347 1.73 -17.84 -7.51
N ARG A 348 2.50 -17.25 -8.42
CA ARG A 348 2.53 -15.78 -8.58
C ARG A 348 1.94 -15.30 -9.91
N ILE A 349 1.30 -14.13 -9.88
CA ILE A 349 1.09 -13.30 -11.06
C ILE A 349 2.47 -12.91 -11.60
N SER A 350 2.63 -12.91 -12.92
CA SER A 350 3.84 -12.39 -13.55
C SER A 350 3.55 -11.12 -14.34
N LEU A 351 4.37 -10.10 -14.13
CA LEU A 351 4.35 -8.85 -14.88
C LEU A 351 5.25 -8.88 -16.13
N ASN A 352 5.94 -10.00 -16.38
CA ASN A 352 6.79 -10.18 -17.57
C ASN A 352 5.97 -10.14 -18.86
N ASP A 353 6.62 -9.73 -19.95
CA ASP A 353 6.06 -9.59 -21.29
C ASP A 353 4.87 -8.61 -21.36
N ARG A 354 4.90 -7.56 -20.53
CA ARG A 354 3.83 -6.56 -20.44
C ARG A 354 4.37 -5.14 -20.37
N MET A 355 3.51 -4.21 -20.75
CA MET A 355 3.68 -2.80 -20.42
C MET A 355 2.95 -2.54 -19.09
N ILE A 356 3.63 -1.92 -18.14
CA ILE A 356 3.05 -1.48 -16.87
C ILE A 356 3.16 0.04 -16.76
N GLN A 357 2.22 0.66 -16.06
CA GLN A 357 2.24 2.10 -15.82
C GLN A 357 2.59 2.38 -14.36
N VAL A 358 3.61 3.21 -14.15
CA VAL A 358 4.13 3.52 -12.82
C VAL A 358 4.24 5.02 -12.64
N ILE A 359 3.69 5.52 -11.54
CA ILE A 359 3.87 6.89 -11.07
C ILE A 359 5.06 6.91 -10.12
N VAL A 360 6.03 7.78 -10.38
CA VAL A 360 7.27 7.89 -9.59
C VAL A 360 7.20 9.07 -8.65
N LYS A 361 7.60 8.88 -7.40
CA LYS A 361 7.73 9.94 -6.39
C LYS A 361 9.07 9.84 -5.68
N LEU A 362 9.74 10.96 -5.49
CA LEU A 362 10.92 11.11 -4.64
C LEU A 362 10.69 12.27 -3.67
N ALA A 363 10.87 11.99 -2.39
CA ALA A 363 10.70 12.98 -1.34
C ALA A 363 11.69 12.73 -0.20
N ASN A 364 12.08 13.82 0.45
CA ASN A 364 12.93 13.79 1.62
C ASN A 364 12.19 14.44 2.79
N ILE A 365 12.30 13.84 3.96
CA ILE A 365 12.03 14.53 5.22
C ILE A 365 13.37 15.01 5.76
N VAL A 366 13.47 16.32 6.04
CA VAL A 366 14.67 16.99 6.53
C VAL A 366 14.38 17.57 7.90
N LEU A 367 15.18 17.19 8.90
CA LEU A 367 15.11 17.69 10.26
C LEU A 367 16.37 18.51 10.56
N THR A 368 16.20 19.63 11.24
CA THR A 368 17.31 20.49 11.68
C THR A 368 17.25 20.67 13.20
N PRO A 369 18.34 21.13 13.86
CA PRO A 369 18.29 21.45 15.28
C PRO A 369 17.17 22.44 15.67
N GLU A 370 16.79 23.33 14.75
CA GLU A 370 15.69 24.29 14.92
C GLU A 370 14.30 23.65 14.73
N LYS A 371 14.21 22.61 13.90
CA LYS A 371 12.99 21.84 13.62
C LYS A 371 13.28 20.33 13.78
N PRO A 372 13.42 19.85 15.04
CA PRO A 372 14.00 18.54 15.31
C PRO A 372 13.00 17.38 15.25
N GLU A 373 11.71 17.65 15.02
CA GLU A 373 10.63 16.66 15.08
C GLU A 373 9.75 16.71 13.82
N TYR A 374 9.41 15.54 13.29
CA TYR A 374 8.37 15.35 12.29
C TYR A 374 7.11 14.82 12.99
N PRO A 375 5.97 15.54 12.92
CA PRO A 375 4.77 15.20 13.69
C PRO A 375 3.98 13.99 13.14
N GLY A 376 4.41 13.40 12.03
CA GLY A 376 3.67 12.33 11.34
C GLY A 376 2.86 12.83 10.13
N GLY A 377 2.40 11.88 9.32
CA GLY A 377 1.50 12.11 8.20
C GLY A 377 0.02 11.99 8.59
N LYS A 378 -0.89 12.14 7.62
CA LYS A 378 -2.31 11.78 7.77
C LYS A 378 -2.56 10.35 7.29
N TRP A 379 -3.63 9.72 7.78
CA TRP A 379 -4.12 8.46 7.20
C TRP A 379 -4.65 8.71 5.79
N HIS A 380 -4.19 7.92 4.82
CA HIS A 380 -4.61 8.05 3.43
C HIS A 380 -4.36 6.76 2.63
N VAL A 381 -5.03 6.65 1.49
CA VAL A 381 -4.68 5.76 0.37
C VAL A 381 -4.09 6.60 -0.77
N GLU A 382 -3.45 5.97 -1.75
CA GLU A 382 -2.76 6.67 -2.83
C GLU A 382 -3.69 6.91 -4.03
N GLY A 383 -3.67 8.15 -4.54
CA GLY A 383 -4.47 8.55 -5.70
C GLY A 383 -5.98 8.53 -5.46
N MET A 384 -6.72 8.54 -6.57
CA MET A 384 -8.16 8.45 -6.71
C MET A 384 -8.50 7.40 -7.78
N MET A 385 -9.77 7.18 -8.07
CA MET A 385 -10.24 6.12 -8.96
C MET A 385 -9.70 6.27 -10.40
N ASN A 386 -9.51 7.50 -10.89
CA ASN A 386 -8.95 7.76 -12.22
C ASN A 386 -7.44 7.49 -12.34
N GLU A 387 -6.69 7.41 -11.23
CA GLU A 387 -5.31 6.91 -11.28
C GLU A 387 -5.19 5.39 -11.16
N ASN A 388 -6.24 4.72 -10.66
CA ASN A 388 -6.36 3.27 -10.53
C ASN A 388 -5.10 2.58 -9.97
N ILE A 389 -4.56 3.11 -8.87
CA ILE A 389 -3.36 2.58 -8.22
C ILE A 389 -3.74 1.33 -7.42
N VAL A 390 -3.09 0.21 -7.72
CA VAL A 390 -3.35 -1.09 -7.08
C VAL A 390 -2.31 -1.44 -6.01
N SER A 391 -1.08 -0.95 -6.15
CA SER A 391 0.00 -1.24 -5.20
C SER A 391 1.04 -0.13 -5.13
N SER A 392 1.62 0.03 -3.94
CA SER A 392 2.70 0.95 -3.66
C SER A 392 3.96 0.18 -3.28
N PHE A 393 5.10 0.59 -3.81
CA PHE A 393 6.43 0.17 -3.40
C PHE A 393 7.23 1.38 -2.90
N ILE A 394 7.80 1.28 -1.71
CA ILE A 394 8.61 2.33 -1.09
C ILE A 394 10.02 1.78 -0.81
N TYR A 395 11.03 2.48 -1.28
CA TYR A 395 12.43 2.23 -0.96
C TYR A 395 13.00 3.36 -0.09
N TYR A 396 13.38 3.01 1.13
CA TYR A 396 14.01 3.89 2.12
C TYR A 396 15.52 3.91 1.87
N TYR A 397 15.92 4.67 0.85
CA TYR A 397 17.27 4.57 0.31
C TYR A 397 18.33 5.29 1.14
N ASP A 398 17.96 6.25 1.99
CA ASP A 398 18.92 6.96 2.83
C ASP A 398 18.25 7.59 4.06
N SER A 399 18.61 7.15 5.25
CA SER A 399 18.17 7.77 6.51
C SER A 399 19.36 7.91 7.46
N GLU A 400 19.50 9.08 8.08
CA GLU A 400 20.61 9.42 8.96
C GLU A 400 20.13 10.34 10.11
N ASN A 401 20.65 10.08 11.31
CA ASN A 401 20.41 10.90 12.52
C ASN A 401 18.93 11.11 12.86
N ILE A 402 18.11 10.07 12.72
CA ILE A 402 16.69 10.09 13.10
C ILE A 402 16.37 8.89 14.00
N SER A 403 15.43 9.08 14.92
CA SER A 403 14.88 7.99 15.71
C SER A 403 14.14 6.98 14.82
N GLU A 404 13.77 5.83 15.40
CA GLU A 404 12.99 4.83 14.68
C GLU A 404 11.76 5.45 13.99
N SER A 405 11.67 5.30 12.67
CA SER A 405 10.53 5.72 11.86
C SER A 405 9.70 4.49 11.51
N ARG A 406 8.38 4.65 11.43
CA ARG A 406 7.43 3.56 11.20
C ARG A 406 6.36 3.98 10.20
N LEU A 407 5.89 3.03 9.41
CA LEU A 407 4.73 3.17 8.52
C LEU A 407 3.60 2.30 9.07
N ALA A 408 2.57 2.94 9.61
CA ALA A 408 1.39 2.27 10.17
C ALA A 408 0.34 2.01 9.10
N PHE A 409 -0.44 0.95 9.29
CA PHE A 409 -1.50 0.51 8.39
C PHE A 409 -2.79 0.29 9.18
N ARG A 410 -3.91 0.70 8.58
CA ARG A 410 -5.26 0.38 9.06
C ARG A 410 -6.16 0.04 7.88
N ARG A 411 -7.23 -0.70 8.15
CA ARG A 411 -8.18 -1.14 7.12
C ARG A 411 -9.62 -0.94 7.56
N ALA A 412 -10.50 -0.67 6.60
CA ALA A 412 -11.92 -0.79 6.82
C ALA A 412 -12.28 -2.27 7.00
N THR A 413 -13.23 -2.55 7.87
CA THR A 413 -13.67 -3.91 8.20
C THR A 413 -15.18 -4.05 7.97
N SER A 414 -15.63 -5.29 7.74
CA SER A 414 -17.05 -5.59 7.81
C SER A 414 -17.52 -5.49 9.27
N GLU A 415 -18.83 -5.43 9.51
CA GLU A 415 -19.34 -5.69 10.86
C GLU A 415 -18.89 -7.11 11.27
N PRO A 416 -18.39 -7.32 12.49
CA PRO A 416 -18.27 -8.66 13.05
C PRO A 416 -19.62 -9.38 12.94
N HIS A 417 -19.62 -10.66 12.57
CA HIS A 417 -20.86 -11.43 12.53
C HIS A 417 -21.53 -11.45 13.91
N ALA A 418 -22.86 -11.38 13.91
CA ALA A 418 -23.67 -11.08 15.07
C ALA A 418 -23.41 -12.02 16.26
N HIS A 419 -22.69 -11.50 17.26
CA HIS A 419 -22.92 -11.85 18.67
C HIS A 419 -24.31 -11.33 19.09
N GLU A 420 -24.85 -11.77 20.23
CA GLU A 420 -26.22 -11.44 20.65
C GLU A 420 -26.51 -9.92 20.59
N GLN A 421 -27.76 -9.55 20.27
CA GLN A 421 -28.15 -8.16 20.08
C GLN A 421 -27.78 -7.33 21.33
N ASP A 422 -27.08 -6.22 21.11
CA ASP A 422 -26.59 -5.29 22.13
C ASP A 422 -25.42 -5.77 23.01
N ASP A 423 -24.66 -6.79 22.55
CA ASP A 423 -23.42 -7.26 23.19
C ASP A 423 -22.18 -6.37 22.97
N SER A 424 -22.14 -5.24 23.68
CA SER A 424 -21.00 -4.32 23.66
C SER A 424 -19.74 -4.93 24.29
N LYS A 425 -19.89 -5.82 25.27
CA LYS A 425 -18.74 -6.40 25.99
C LYS A 425 -17.99 -7.40 25.12
N CYS A 426 -18.70 -8.30 24.41
CA CYS A 426 -18.07 -9.24 23.49
C CYS A 426 -17.32 -8.50 22.37
N MET A 427 -17.93 -7.47 21.79
CA MET A 427 -17.31 -6.66 20.72
C MET A 427 -16.04 -5.95 21.18
N ARG A 428 -16.07 -5.34 22.37
CA ARG A 428 -14.89 -4.68 22.95
C ARG A 428 -13.79 -5.66 23.32
N VAL A 429 -14.12 -6.80 23.94
CA VAL A 429 -13.13 -7.82 24.34
C VAL A 429 -12.47 -8.44 23.12
N LEU A 430 -13.25 -8.81 22.10
CA LEU A 430 -12.74 -9.49 20.92
C LEU A 430 -12.06 -8.55 19.94
N TYR A 431 -12.63 -7.39 19.64
CA TYR A 431 -12.23 -6.56 18.50
C TYR A 431 -11.81 -5.13 18.87
N ASP A 432 -11.97 -4.72 20.14
CA ASP A 432 -11.84 -3.33 20.62
C ASP A 432 -12.74 -2.36 19.82
N MET A 433 -13.94 -2.84 19.47
CA MET A 433 -14.94 -2.08 18.72
C MET A 433 -16.12 -1.75 19.62
N GLU A 434 -16.60 -0.51 19.53
CA GLU A 434 -17.78 -0.04 20.26
C GLU A 434 -18.90 0.40 19.30
N ARG A 435 -20.10 0.58 19.85
CA ARG A 435 -21.24 1.11 19.09
C ARG A 435 -20.92 2.54 18.65
N ASP A 436 -21.45 2.90 17.50
CA ASP A 436 -21.36 4.25 16.93
C ASP A 436 -19.91 4.74 16.65
N LEU A 437 -18.93 3.82 16.65
CA LEU A 437 -17.57 4.08 16.20
C LEU A 437 -17.33 3.56 14.76
N PRO A 438 -16.38 4.17 14.02
CA PRO A 438 -15.94 3.67 12.73
C PRO A 438 -15.51 2.20 12.74
N LEU A 439 -15.95 1.44 11.74
CA LEU A 439 -15.49 0.06 11.51
C LEU A 439 -14.09 0.01 10.85
N VAL A 440 -13.10 0.57 11.54
CA VAL A 440 -11.68 0.57 11.14
C VAL A 440 -10.87 -0.21 12.15
N GLN A 441 -9.93 -1.01 11.66
CA GLN A 441 -8.99 -1.72 12.51
C GLN A 441 -7.55 -1.36 12.14
N ASP A 442 -6.77 -0.98 13.15
CA ASP A 442 -5.32 -0.86 13.03
C ASP A 442 -4.70 -2.25 12.88
N VAL A 443 -3.99 -2.47 11.78
CA VAL A 443 -3.39 -3.77 11.43
C VAL A 443 -1.86 -3.79 11.64
N GLY A 444 -1.40 -2.82 12.41
CA GLY A 444 -0.02 -2.61 12.86
C GLY A 444 0.85 -1.81 11.88
N ASP A 445 2.15 -1.83 12.11
CA ASP A 445 3.12 -1.03 11.36
C ASP A 445 4.32 -1.83 10.82
N VAL A 446 5.18 -1.14 10.08
CA VAL A 446 6.51 -1.60 9.64
C VAL A 446 7.55 -0.55 10.03
N VAL A 447 8.65 -0.97 10.65
CA VAL A 447 9.82 -0.11 10.89
C VAL A 447 10.49 0.22 9.56
N THR A 448 10.85 1.49 9.34
CA THR A 448 11.27 2.02 8.03
C THR A 448 12.74 2.48 8.00
N LYS A 449 13.64 1.56 8.33
CA LYS A 449 15.09 1.80 8.37
C LYS A 449 15.72 1.92 6.97
N THR A 450 16.92 2.49 6.91
CA THR A 450 17.73 2.58 5.68
C THR A 450 17.89 1.20 5.03
N HIS A 451 17.87 1.15 3.70
CA HIS A 451 17.87 -0.03 2.84
C HIS A 451 16.55 -0.82 2.75
N ARG A 452 15.57 -0.55 3.62
CA ARG A 452 14.31 -1.28 3.58
C ARG A 452 13.48 -0.92 2.35
N CYS A 453 12.95 -1.95 1.70
CA CYS A 453 11.90 -1.91 0.72
C CYS A 453 10.60 -2.41 1.36
N VAL A 454 9.47 -1.76 1.05
CA VAL A 454 8.14 -2.18 1.49
C VAL A 454 7.19 -2.12 0.30
N ALA A 455 6.44 -3.19 0.05
CA ALA A 455 5.36 -3.20 -0.93
C ALA A 455 4.04 -3.60 -0.28
N PHE A 456 2.95 -2.93 -0.66
CA PHE A 456 1.63 -3.15 -0.08
C PHE A 456 0.54 -2.81 -1.10
N PRO A 457 -0.68 -3.39 -0.96
CA PRO A 457 -1.80 -3.02 -1.82
C PRO A 457 -2.33 -1.65 -1.42
N ASN A 458 -2.92 -0.93 -2.37
CA ASN A 458 -3.58 0.35 -2.10
C ASN A 458 -4.94 0.20 -1.36
N LEU A 459 -5.18 -0.94 -0.73
CA LEU A 459 -6.38 -1.28 0.05
C LEU A 459 -6.27 -0.84 1.52
N TYR A 460 -5.05 -0.57 2.00
CA TYR A 460 -4.81 -0.15 3.36
C TYR A 460 -4.59 1.35 3.42
N GLN A 461 -5.31 2.03 4.31
CA GLN A 461 -4.89 3.34 4.75
C GLN A 461 -3.54 3.21 5.44
N HIS A 462 -2.64 4.12 5.15
CA HIS A 462 -1.32 4.13 5.75
C HIS A 462 -0.95 5.52 6.27
N GLN A 463 -0.08 5.55 7.26
CA GLN A 463 0.35 6.77 7.93
C GLN A 463 1.82 6.67 8.33
N VAL A 464 2.60 7.68 7.96
CA VAL A 464 3.96 7.86 8.48
C VAL A 464 3.87 8.30 9.93
N GLN A 465 4.45 7.51 10.84
CA GLN A 465 4.44 7.82 12.27
C GLN A 465 5.44 8.95 12.62
N PRO A 466 5.22 9.66 13.75
CA PRO A 466 6.12 10.71 14.20
C PRO A 466 7.54 10.18 14.48
N PHE A 467 8.56 11.00 14.23
CA PHE A 467 9.95 10.71 14.59
C PHE A 467 10.75 12.01 14.77
N ARG A 468 11.95 11.93 15.34
CA ARG A 468 12.77 13.10 15.67
C ARG A 468 14.26 12.84 15.44
N LEU A 469 15.09 13.86 15.60
CA LEU A 469 16.55 13.70 15.59
C LEU A 469 17.03 12.79 16.73
N GLU A 470 17.99 11.91 16.44
CA GLU A 470 18.69 11.11 17.46
C GLU A 470 19.69 11.97 18.24
N ASP A 471 20.54 12.71 17.53
CA ASP A 471 21.42 13.76 18.04
C ASP A 471 20.80 15.13 17.65
N PRO A 472 20.12 15.82 18.58
CA PRO A 472 19.45 17.09 18.30
C PRO A 472 20.40 18.22 17.88
N THR A 473 21.72 18.03 17.99
CA THR A 473 22.72 19.04 17.62
C THR A 473 23.12 18.99 16.14
N LYS A 474 22.72 17.93 15.43
CA LYS A 474 23.05 17.72 14.02
C LYS A 474 21.79 17.61 13.18
N PRO A 475 21.82 18.00 11.90
CA PRO A 475 20.71 17.72 11.00
C PRO A 475 20.54 16.21 10.80
N GLY A 476 19.36 15.81 10.34
CA GLY A 476 19.03 14.43 10.02
C GLY A 476 18.02 14.37 8.89
N HIS A 477 17.90 13.22 8.25
CA HIS A 477 17.01 13.07 7.12
C HIS A 477 16.49 11.65 6.96
N ARG A 478 15.39 11.55 6.21
CA ARG A 478 14.83 10.31 5.68
C ARG A 478 14.49 10.55 4.21
N LYS A 479 15.06 9.76 3.31
CA LYS A 479 14.84 9.87 1.87
C LYS A 479 14.17 8.63 1.31
N ILE A 480 13.17 8.82 0.45
CA ILE A 480 12.39 7.74 -0.14
C ILE A 480 12.25 7.88 -1.66
N LEU A 481 12.24 6.72 -2.33
CA LEU A 481 11.75 6.54 -3.69
C LEU A 481 10.48 5.72 -3.60
N VAL A 482 9.43 6.13 -4.31
CA VAL A 482 8.14 5.45 -4.32
C VAL A 482 7.72 5.18 -5.76
N PHE A 483 7.19 3.98 -5.97
CA PHE A 483 6.50 3.59 -7.19
C PHE A 483 5.05 3.26 -6.85
N PHE A 484 4.12 3.94 -7.50
CA PHE A 484 2.71 3.59 -7.48
C PHE A 484 2.39 2.85 -8.77
N LEU A 485 2.06 1.57 -8.64
CA LEU A 485 1.67 0.72 -9.76
C LEU A 485 0.19 0.94 -10.06
N VAL A 486 -0.09 1.42 -11.27
CA VAL A 486 -1.44 1.47 -11.84
C VAL A 486 -1.86 0.04 -12.21
N ASP A 487 -3.15 -0.27 -12.11
CA ASP A 487 -3.71 -1.58 -12.46
C ASP A 487 -3.21 -2.04 -13.84
N PRO A 488 -2.45 -3.16 -13.93
CA PRO A 488 -1.90 -3.64 -15.18
C PRO A 488 -2.96 -4.23 -16.15
N THR A 489 -4.22 -4.33 -15.73
CA THR A 489 -5.35 -4.74 -16.58
C THR A 489 -5.96 -3.57 -17.36
N GLN A 490 -5.63 -2.33 -16.97
CA GLN A 490 -6.16 -1.11 -17.57
C GLN A 490 -5.04 -0.20 -18.07
N THR A 491 -5.38 0.81 -18.88
CA THR A 491 -4.41 1.79 -19.36
C THR A 491 -5.02 3.17 -19.27
N ILE A 492 -4.35 4.06 -18.53
CA ILE A 492 -4.72 5.47 -18.37
C ILE A 492 -3.77 6.36 -19.19
N PRO A 493 -4.13 7.64 -19.45
CA PRO A 493 -3.23 8.58 -20.12
C PRO A 493 -1.87 8.68 -19.43
N SER A 494 -0.78 8.58 -20.20
CA SER A 494 0.60 8.52 -19.68
C SER A 494 1.55 9.46 -20.43
N ALA A 495 2.77 9.58 -19.91
CA ALA A 495 3.87 10.33 -20.53
C ALA A 495 4.26 9.83 -21.95
N THR A 496 3.77 8.67 -22.39
CA THR A 496 3.94 8.21 -23.78
C THR A 496 3.12 9.06 -24.76
N ASN A 497 1.90 9.41 -24.36
CA ASN A 497 0.93 10.11 -25.18
C ASN A 497 0.85 11.62 -24.86
N VAL A 498 1.03 11.98 -23.59
CA VAL A 498 1.12 13.36 -23.13
C VAL A 498 2.56 13.87 -23.34
N PRO A 499 2.79 14.96 -24.09
CA PRO A 499 4.11 15.57 -24.21
C PRO A 499 4.47 16.35 -22.93
N PRO A 500 5.76 16.68 -22.71
CA PRO A 500 6.17 17.47 -21.56
C PRO A 500 5.41 18.80 -21.46
N GLN A 501 4.84 19.05 -20.28
CA GLN A 501 4.01 20.23 -20.02
C GLN A 501 4.84 21.45 -19.59
N GLN A 502 6.12 21.26 -19.27
CA GLN A 502 7.03 22.30 -18.81
C GLN A 502 7.35 23.28 -19.95
N ARG A 503 6.85 24.52 -19.87
CA ARG A 503 7.08 25.56 -20.88
C ARG A 503 8.57 25.84 -21.14
N GLU A 504 9.39 25.74 -20.11
CA GLU A 504 10.84 25.91 -20.19
C GLU A 504 11.50 24.81 -21.01
N TRP A 505 11.06 23.55 -20.87
CA TRP A 505 11.59 22.44 -21.65
C TRP A 505 11.23 22.58 -23.13
N VAL A 506 10.02 23.04 -23.44
CA VAL A 506 9.60 23.32 -24.82
C VAL A 506 10.45 24.44 -25.43
N THR A 507 10.67 25.51 -24.68
CA THR A 507 11.54 26.62 -25.11
C THR A 507 12.97 26.16 -25.36
N GLU A 508 13.53 25.37 -24.44
CA GLU A 508 14.86 24.79 -24.55
C GLU A 508 14.95 23.85 -25.77
N ALA A 509 13.95 22.99 -25.99
CA ALA A 509 13.91 22.08 -27.13
C ALA A 509 13.87 22.82 -28.47
N MET A 510 13.10 23.92 -28.57
CA MET A 510 13.09 24.76 -29.76
C MET A 510 14.42 25.47 -29.99
N HIS A 511 15.03 25.98 -28.92
CA HIS A 511 16.34 26.66 -28.98
C HIS A 511 17.47 25.70 -29.37
N ARG A 512 17.43 24.46 -28.86
CA ARG A 512 18.39 23.39 -29.17
C ARG A 512 18.01 22.57 -30.41
N ALA A 513 16.99 22.97 -31.16
CA ALA A 513 16.63 22.31 -32.38
C ALA A 513 17.81 22.30 -33.37
N ASN A 514 17.81 21.34 -34.30
CA ASN A 514 18.83 21.24 -35.34
C ASN A 514 19.08 22.61 -36.00
N ALA A 515 20.34 22.97 -36.27
CA ALA A 515 20.72 24.25 -36.90
C ALA A 515 20.00 24.54 -38.24
N ASN A 516 19.51 23.49 -38.92
CA ASN A 516 18.71 23.61 -40.14
C ASN A 516 17.22 23.95 -39.87
N SER A 517 16.76 23.87 -38.63
CA SER A 517 15.41 24.24 -38.19
C SER A 517 15.21 25.76 -38.26
N ALA A 518 14.02 26.19 -38.67
CA ALA A 518 13.64 27.60 -38.59
C ALA A 518 13.60 28.09 -37.13
N LEU A 519 13.22 27.20 -36.18
CA LEU A 519 13.11 27.53 -34.76
C LEU A 519 14.47 27.88 -34.14
N ALA A 520 15.54 27.15 -34.51
CA ALA A 520 16.89 27.41 -34.01
C ALA A 520 17.48 28.76 -34.47
N LYS A 521 16.86 29.41 -35.46
CA LYS A 521 17.29 30.71 -35.99
C LYS A 521 16.53 31.89 -35.35
N LEU A 522 15.48 31.61 -34.59
CA LEU A 522 14.69 32.65 -33.93
C LEU A 522 15.40 33.12 -32.65
N PRO A 523 15.33 34.42 -32.31
CA PRO A 523 15.78 34.91 -31.02
C PRO A 523 15.03 34.25 -29.86
N LEU A 524 15.68 34.12 -28.70
CA LEU A 524 15.13 33.47 -27.51
C LEU A 524 13.82 34.11 -27.04
N GLU A 525 13.70 35.43 -27.20
CA GLU A 525 12.49 36.18 -26.87
C GLU A 525 11.28 35.71 -27.69
N ILE A 526 11.49 35.45 -28.99
CA ILE A 526 10.43 34.95 -29.87
C ILE A 526 10.09 33.50 -29.53
N LEU A 527 11.10 32.66 -29.24
CA LEU A 527 10.85 31.28 -28.78
C LEU A 527 10.06 31.26 -27.48
N THR A 528 10.33 32.20 -26.58
CA THR A 528 9.61 32.34 -25.30
C THR A 528 8.16 32.75 -25.53
N MET A 529 7.91 33.68 -26.47
CA MET A 529 6.55 34.04 -26.89
C MET A 529 5.83 32.83 -27.52
N ILE A 530 6.47 32.07 -28.40
CA ILE A 530 5.88 30.87 -29.01
C ILE A 530 5.51 29.85 -27.93
N SER A 531 6.42 29.53 -27.00
CA SER A 531 6.13 28.60 -25.91
C SER A 531 4.99 29.07 -25.01
N LYS A 532 4.85 30.39 -24.81
CA LYS A 532 3.76 30.96 -24.01
C LYS A 532 2.39 30.78 -24.69
N GLU A 533 2.34 30.86 -26.00
CA GLU A 533 1.13 30.65 -26.81
C GLU A 533 0.93 29.18 -27.22
N THR A 534 1.79 28.25 -26.78
CA THR A 534 1.67 26.82 -27.09
C THR A 534 0.73 26.13 -26.10
N ASP A 535 -0.38 25.60 -26.63
CA ASP A 535 -1.37 24.83 -25.87
C ASP A 535 -0.75 23.63 -25.13
N GLY A 536 -1.34 23.28 -23.98
CA GLY A 536 -0.89 22.15 -23.16
C GLY A 536 0.40 22.38 -22.37
N THR A 537 1.00 23.57 -22.44
CA THR A 537 2.16 23.94 -21.63
C THR A 537 1.76 24.80 -20.41
N MET A 538 2.55 24.73 -19.36
CA MET A 538 2.39 25.56 -18.16
C MET A 538 3.74 26.08 -17.63
N SER A 539 3.72 27.25 -16.98
CA SER A 539 4.88 27.75 -16.23
C SER A 539 5.04 26.97 -14.92
N ARG A 540 6.19 27.12 -14.26
CA ARG A 540 6.39 26.59 -12.92
C ARG A 540 5.35 27.09 -11.92
N SER A 541 5.09 28.40 -11.89
CA SER A 541 4.08 29.02 -11.02
C SER A 541 2.67 28.45 -11.27
N GLU A 542 2.28 28.30 -12.54
CA GLU A 542 0.98 27.75 -12.90
C GLU A 542 0.85 26.26 -12.50
N ALA A 543 1.93 25.49 -12.62
CA ALA A 543 1.97 24.12 -12.13
C ALA A 543 1.88 24.03 -10.60
N GLU A 544 2.45 25.00 -9.88
CA GLU A 544 2.37 25.11 -8.42
C GLU A 544 0.96 25.49 -7.96
N GLU A 545 0.28 26.40 -8.68
CA GLU A 545 -1.14 26.73 -8.47
C GLU A 545 -2.02 25.48 -8.65
N TYR A 546 -1.88 24.76 -9.76
CA TYR A 546 -2.62 23.50 -9.96
C TYR A 546 -2.31 22.44 -8.91
N ARG A 547 -1.07 22.37 -8.42
CA ARG A 547 -0.71 21.48 -7.32
C ARG A 547 -1.45 21.84 -6.05
N GLU A 548 -1.55 23.12 -5.70
CA GLU A 548 -2.31 23.57 -4.52
C GLU A 548 -3.79 23.21 -4.65
N GLU A 549 -4.39 23.43 -5.82
CA GLU A 549 -5.77 23.02 -6.11
C GLU A 549 -5.97 21.50 -5.97
N LEU A 550 -5.10 20.70 -6.60
CA LEU A 550 -5.12 19.23 -6.52
C LEU A 550 -4.92 18.72 -5.09
N MET A 551 -4.05 19.38 -4.30
CA MET A 551 -3.84 19.01 -2.90
C MET A 551 -5.03 19.39 -2.00
N ALA A 552 -5.70 20.50 -2.29
CA ALA A 552 -6.92 20.88 -1.60
C ALA A 552 -8.05 19.87 -1.87
N GLU A 553 -8.25 19.52 -3.15
CA GLU A 553 -9.19 18.47 -3.57
C GLU A 553 -8.89 17.14 -2.86
N ARG A 554 -7.63 16.71 -2.87
CA ARG A 554 -7.21 15.47 -2.18
C ARG A 554 -7.40 15.51 -0.67
N THR A 555 -7.32 16.68 -0.05
CA THR A 555 -7.54 16.79 1.40
C THR A 555 -9.01 16.54 1.73
N VAL A 556 -9.93 17.15 0.97
CA VAL A 556 -11.38 16.91 1.10
C VAL A 556 -11.69 15.44 0.81
N PHE A 557 -11.15 14.91 -0.28
CA PHE A 557 -11.31 13.51 -0.64
C PHE A 557 -10.85 12.54 0.46
N VAL A 558 -9.68 12.78 1.05
CA VAL A 558 -9.18 11.94 2.15
C VAL A 558 -10.12 12.00 3.34
N GLU A 559 -10.68 13.17 3.66
CA GLU A 559 -11.65 13.33 4.76
C GLU A 559 -12.98 12.61 4.46
N GLU A 560 -13.51 12.70 3.24
CA GLU A 560 -14.73 12.01 2.80
C GLU A 560 -14.53 10.50 2.75
N ASN A 561 -13.47 10.00 2.11
CA ASN A 561 -13.13 8.58 2.10
C ASN A 561 -12.90 8.05 3.53
N ASP A 562 -12.31 8.88 4.41
CA ASP A 562 -12.15 8.52 5.82
C ASP A 562 -13.46 8.50 6.59
N GLN A 563 -14.49 9.24 6.18
CA GLN A 563 -15.81 9.25 6.82
C GLN A 563 -16.75 8.17 6.24
N ASP A 564 -16.75 7.99 4.93
CA ASP A 564 -17.76 7.18 4.24
C ASP A 564 -17.29 5.72 4.07
N TYR A 565 -16.05 5.50 3.64
CA TYR A 565 -15.54 4.14 3.44
C TYR A 565 -14.94 3.56 4.72
N PHE A 566 -14.03 4.30 5.36
CA PHE A 566 -13.37 3.90 6.61
C PHE A 566 -14.22 4.29 7.83
N GLY A 567 -14.83 5.46 7.81
CA GLY A 567 -15.55 6.05 8.93
C GLY A 567 -16.94 5.48 9.17
N TYR A 568 -17.38 4.53 8.33
CA TYR A 568 -18.73 3.98 8.42
C TYR A 568 -19.04 3.53 9.85
N VAL A 569 -20.05 4.18 10.39
CA VAL A 569 -20.56 3.97 11.74
C VAL A 569 -21.71 2.98 11.68
N ARG A 570 -21.82 2.10 12.68
CA ARG A 570 -22.97 1.21 12.89
C ARG A 570 -24.29 2.00 12.99
N THR A 571 -24.93 2.28 11.87
CA THR A 571 -26.18 3.05 11.83
C THR A 571 -27.33 2.14 11.39
N ARG A 572 -28.08 1.66 12.38
CA ARG A 572 -29.36 0.93 12.31
C ARG A 572 -29.33 -0.56 11.98
N ILE A 573 -29.78 -1.29 12.99
CA ILE A 573 -30.57 -2.53 12.99
C ILE A 573 -31.30 -2.71 11.64
N CYS A 574 -30.91 -3.72 10.85
CA CYS A 574 -31.88 -4.40 10.01
C CYS A 574 -32.96 -4.91 10.97
N LEU A 575 -34.13 -4.26 10.93
CA LEU A 575 -35.36 -4.90 11.33
C LEU A 575 -35.45 -6.16 10.47
N ALA A 576 -35.03 -7.30 11.03
CA ALA A 576 -35.53 -8.57 10.61
C ALA A 576 -37.04 -8.51 10.89
N LEU A 577 -37.78 -7.93 9.95
CA LEU A 577 -39.19 -8.18 9.80
C LEU A 577 -39.27 -9.69 9.53
N THR A 578 -39.46 -10.45 10.60
CA THR A 578 -40.13 -11.74 10.55
C THR A 578 -41.44 -11.55 9.78
N ILE A 579 -41.40 -11.79 8.48
CA ILE A 579 -42.57 -12.02 7.65
C ILE A 579 -42.58 -13.51 7.35
N GLY A 580 -43.49 -14.23 8.00
CA GLY A 580 -43.87 -15.61 7.68
C GLY A 580 -43.67 -16.58 8.82
#